data_AF-D4AJA8-F1
#
_entry.id   AF-D4AJA8-F1
#
_cell.length_a   1.000
_cell.length_b   1.000
_cell.length_c   1.000
_cell.angle_alpha   90.00
_cell.angle_beta   90.00
_cell.angle_gamma   90.00
#
_symmetry.space_group_name_H-M   'P 1'
#
loop_
_entity.id
_entity.type
_entity.pdbx_description
1 polymer ?
#
loop_
_entity_poly.entity_id
_entity_poly.type
_entity_poly.pdbx_seq_one_letter_code
_entity_poly.pdbx_strand_id
1 'polypeptide(L)'
;MGAIKSRGPPAPLFITIFLGANDACLSLSGAMVPLEEYEEHIRHYLNTILDDPATQETKVILISPPPVNVPVPVGEPLLDNPDAAIILRSVASQSRGHRTWESKRTYAKKIVEIGKEYEAQTSRVAVLDLWYSLTKSVCRIEGTTQDDAFYHLDIDEMLPGSGMPGAKPFDKGYFTDGLHFGDKVRIPFCFSSLFFLLPSNNKKKKKD
;
A
#
# COMPACT_ATOMS: atom_id res chain seq x y z
N MET A 1 -18.94 15.21 -46.41
CA MET A 1 -17.59 14.96 -45.84
C MET A 1 -17.66 15.31 -44.37
N GLY A 2 -17.49 14.33 -43.49
CA GLY A 2 -17.71 14.48 -42.06
C GLY A 2 -16.62 15.33 -41.40
N ALA A 3 -17.03 16.31 -40.60
CA ALA A 3 -16.14 17.14 -39.81
C ALA A 3 -15.30 16.26 -38.87
N ILE A 4 -13.97 16.39 -38.94
CA ILE A 4 -13.05 15.85 -37.95
C ILE A 4 -13.32 16.66 -36.67
N LYS A 5 -14.16 16.12 -35.77
CA LYS A 5 -14.20 16.61 -34.39
C LYS A 5 -12.78 16.47 -33.87
N SER A 6 -12.14 17.58 -33.50
CA SER A 6 -10.88 17.56 -32.77
C SER A 6 -11.16 16.85 -31.44
N ARG A 7 -10.99 15.52 -31.43
CA ARG A 7 -10.90 14.78 -30.18
C ARG A 7 -9.71 15.39 -29.46
N GLY A 8 -9.89 15.75 -28.20
CA GLY A 8 -8.79 16.18 -27.35
C GLY A 8 -7.68 15.11 -27.31
N PRO A 9 -6.64 15.32 -26.49
CA PRO A 9 -5.61 14.31 -26.31
C PRO A 9 -6.25 12.94 -26.03
N PRO A 10 -5.70 11.84 -26.58
CA PRO A 10 -6.23 10.51 -26.35
C PRO A 10 -6.24 10.20 -24.85
N ALA A 11 -7.23 9.41 -24.42
CA ALA A 11 -7.35 8.97 -23.04
C ALA A 11 -6.05 8.29 -22.56
N PRO A 12 -5.64 8.48 -21.29
CA PRO A 12 -4.49 7.76 -20.76
C PRO A 12 -4.76 6.25 -20.77
N LEU A 13 -3.72 5.46 -21.04
CA LEU A 13 -3.81 4.00 -20.97
C LEU A 13 -4.06 3.53 -19.53
N PHE A 14 -3.38 4.18 -18.58
CA PHE A 14 -3.45 3.89 -17.16
C PHE A 14 -3.63 5.16 -16.34
N ILE A 15 -4.46 5.09 -15.31
CA ILE A 15 -4.49 6.05 -14.20
C ILE A 15 -4.12 5.29 -12.93
N THR A 16 -3.14 5.81 -12.19
CA THR A 16 -2.79 5.28 -10.86
C THR A 16 -3.40 6.14 -9.78
N ILE A 17 -4.10 5.53 -8.84
CA ILE A 17 -4.53 6.17 -7.60
C ILE A 17 -3.62 5.66 -6.49
N PHE A 18 -2.76 6.55 -5.98
CA PHE A 18 -1.81 6.25 -4.91
C PHE A 18 -1.92 7.32 -3.82
N LEU A 19 -2.96 7.21 -3.01
CA LEU A 19 -3.35 8.14 -1.95
C LEU A 19 -3.44 7.41 -0.60
N GLY A 20 -3.78 8.12 0.48
CA GLY A 20 -3.99 7.53 1.80
C GLY A 20 -2.84 7.71 2.78
N ALA A 21 -1.63 8.05 2.29
CA ALA A 21 -0.48 8.22 3.18
C ALA A 21 -0.67 9.41 4.12
N ASN A 22 -1.16 10.55 3.62
CA ASN A 22 -1.39 11.74 4.44
C ASN A 22 -2.71 11.67 5.19
N ASP A 23 -3.73 11.06 4.57
CA ASP A 23 -5.06 10.82 5.11
C ASP A 23 -5.00 10.02 6.42
N ALA A 24 -4.15 8.99 6.45
CA ALA A 24 -3.92 8.13 7.61
C ALA A 24 -2.97 8.73 8.67
N CYS A 25 -2.42 9.93 8.46
CA CYS A 25 -1.61 10.56 9.51
C CYS A 25 -2.51 10.97 10.69
N LEU A 26 -2.00 10.82 11.92
CA LEU A 26 -2.78 11.17 13.11
C LEU A 26 -2.63 12.64 13.50
N SER A 27 -3.79 13.30 13.61
CA SER A 27 -4.04 14.57 14.28
C SER A 27 -4.48 14.34 15.74
N LEU A 28 -4.88 15.42 16.44
CA LEU A 28 -5.43 15.34 17.80
C LEU A 28 -6.78 14.60 17.86
N SER A 29 -7.56 14.61 16.77
CA SER A 29 -8.92 14.06 16.70
C SER A 29 -8.99 12.70 15.98
N GLY A 30 -7.86 12.12 15.60
CA GLY A 30 -7.80 10.87 14.80
C GLY A 30 -7.04 11.07 13.50
N ALA A 31 -7.32 10.23 12.50
CA ALA A 31 -6.74 10.37 11.17
C ALA A 31 -7.10 11.72 10.53
N MET A 32 -6.27 12.23 9.62
CA MET A 32 -6.48 13.51 8.94
C MET A 32 -7.77 13.52 8.11
N VAL A 33 -8.09 12.39 7.48
CA VAL A 33 -9.38 12.15 6.82
C VAL A 33 -9.96 10.90 7.45
N PRO A 34 -11.14 10.92 8.08
CA PRO A 34 -11.77 9.72 8.65
C PRO A 34 -11.85 8.57 7.64
N LEU A 35 -11.72 7.33 8.12
CA LEU A 35 -11.63 6.16 7.22
C LEU A 35 -12.86 6.04 6.30
N GLU A 36 -14.06 6.25 6.84
CA GLU A 36 -15.32 6.22 6.07
C GLU A 36 -15.33 7.25 4.93
N GLU A 37 -14.94 8.50 5.21
CA GLU A 37 -14.82 9.57 4.20
C GLU A 37 -13.75 9.23 3.15
N TYR A 38 -12.62 8.66 3.58
CA TYR A 38 -11.58 8.19 2.67
C TYR A 38 -12.08 7.08 1.73
N GLU A 39 -12.87 6.13 2.24
CA GLU A 39 -13.51 5.08 1.43
C GLU A 39 -14.42 5.68 0.35
N GLU A 40 -15.27 6.64 0.73
CA GLU A 40 -16.15 7.35 -0.19
C GLU A 40 -15.36 8.07 -1.28
N HIS A 41 -14.28 8.76 -0.92
CA HIS A 41 -13.41 9.45 -1.88
C HIS A 41 -12.78 8.49 -2.90
N ILE A 42 -12.23 7.36 -2.44
CA ILE A 42 -11.61 6.38 -3.35
C ILE A 42 -12.65 5.79 -4.31
N ARG A 43 -13.83 5.42 -3.81
CA ARG A 43 -14.94 4.91 -4.63
C ARG A 43 -15.43 5.94 -5.63
N HIS A 44 -15.55 7.21 -5.20
CA HIS A 44 -15.93 8.31 -6.06
C HIS A 44 -14.94 8.51 -7.22
N TYR A 45 -13.64 8.49 -6.95
CA TYR A 45 -12.61 8.60 -7.99
C TYR A 45 -12.66 7.42 -8.97
N LEU A 46 -12.79 6.19 -8.47
CA LEU A 46 -12.93 4.99 -9.30
C LEU A 46 -14.14 5.09 -10.22
N ASN A 47 -15.32 5.38 -9.67
CA ASN A 47 -16.55 5.48 -10.46
C ASN A 47 -16.46 6.59 -11.50
N THR A 48 -15.92 7.76 -11.13
CA THR A 48 -15.75 8.88 -12.04
C THR A 48 -14.86 8.51 -13.24
N ILE A 49 -13.76 7.78 -13.01
CA ILE A 49 -12.88 7.32 -14.10
C ILE A 49 -13.54 6.20 -14.92
N LEU A 50 -14.29 5.31 -14.29
CA LEU A 50 -14.90 4.17 -14.97
C LEU A 50 -16.11 4.58 -15.82
N ASP A 51 -16.90 5.54 -15.35
CA ASP A 51 -18.15 5.99 -15.96
C ASP A 51 -17.96 7.09 -17.01
N ASP A 52 -16.83 7.82 -16.99
CA ASP A 52 -16.57 8.90 -17.96
C ASP A 52 -16.38 8.32 -19.38
N PRO A 53 -17.15 8.78 -20.39
CA PRO A 53 -17.00 8.35 -21.78
C PRO A 53 -15.61 8.59 -22.38
N ALA A 54 -14.87 9.57 -21.87
CA ALA A 54 -13.52 9.90 -22.33
C ALA A 54 -12.47 8.88 -21.86
N THR A 55 -12.75 8.10 -20.82
CA THR A 55 -11.80 7.16 -20.19
C THR A 55 -12.23 5.70 -20.31
N GLN A 56 -13.17 5.37 -21.20
CA GLN A 56 -13.73 4.00 -21.33
C GLN A 56 -12.69 2.89 -21.52
N GLU A 57 -11.56 3.18 -22.17
CA GLU A 57 -10.46 2.23 -22.38
C GLU A 57 -9.34 2.37 -21.33
N THR A 58 -9.42 3.37 -20.47
CA THR A 58 -8.44 3.62 -19.41
C THR A 58 -8.58 2.56 -18.31
N LYS A 59 -7.44 1.98 -17.92
CA LYS A 59 -7.33 1.08 -16.77
C LYS A 59 -6.89 1.84 -15.53
N VAL A 60 -7.35 1.42 -14.36
CA VAL A 60 -6.99 2.02 -13.08
C VAL A 60 -6.15 1.05 -12.26
N ILE A 61 -5.05 1.54 -11.71
CA ILE A 61 -4.20 0.80 -10.75
C ILE A 61 -4.32 1.51 -9.41
N LEU A 62 -4.93 0.84 -8.45
CA LEU A 62 -5.04 1.32 -7.08
C LEU A 62 -3.81 0.81 -6.30
N ILE A 63 -3.09 1.70 -5.63
CA ILE A 63 -1.87 1.35 -4.89
C ILE A 63 -2.08 1.66 -3.41
N SER A 64 -1.88 0.67 -2.52
CA SER A 64 -2.00 0.90 -1.08
C SER A 64 -0.91 1.86 -0.57
N PRO A 65 -1.23 2.78 0.36
CA PRO A 65 -0.22 3.64 0.97
C PRO A 65 0.93 2.83 1.57
N PRO A 66 2.18 3.33 1.50
CA PRO A 66 3.32 2.60 2.01
C PRO A 66 3.39 2.57 3.54
N PRO A 67 4.14 1.62 4.12
CA PRO A 67 4.48 1.66 5.54
C PRO A 67 5.41 2.84 5.84
N VAL A 68 5.43 3.23 7.11
CA VAL A 68 6.42 4.17 7.66
C VAL A 68 7.47 3.41 8.45
N ASN A 69 8.66 3.99 8.57
CA ASN A 69 9.76 3.42 9.37
C ASN A 69 9.84 4.13 10.72
N VAL A 70 8.98 3.73 11.66
CA VAL A 70 9.00 4.28 13.02
C VAL A 70 10.22 3.72 13.77
N PRO A 71 11.08 4.57 14.35
CA PRO A 71 12.19 4.10 15.17
C PRO A 71 11.68 3.33 16.40
N VAL A 72 12.37 2.23 16.74
CA VAL A 72 12.10 1.49 17.97
C VAL A 72 12.52 2.34 19.18
N PRO A 73 11.75 2.38 20.28
CA PRO A 73 12.12 3.06 21.51
C PRO A 73 13.47 2.61 22.07
N VAL A 74 14.19 3.53 22.72
CA VAL A 74 15.44 3.23 23.44
C VAL A 74 15.11 2.31 24.62
N GLY A 75 15.73 1.13 24.69
CA GLY A 75 15.49 0.17 25.78
C GLY A 75 15.45 -1.31 25.41
N GLU A 76 15.85 -1.70 24.18
CA GLU A 76 15.90 -3.13 23.78
C GLU A 76 16.61 -4.07 24.77
N PRO A 77 17.67 -3.69 25.52
CA PRO A 77 18.27 -4.55 26.52
C PRO A 77 17.32 -5.01 27.65
N LEU A 78 16.14 -4.39 27.78
CA LEU A 78 15.10 -4.79 28.75
C LEU A 78 14.22 -5.95 28.26
N LEU A 79 14.34 -6.36 26.99
CA LEU A 79 13.54 -7.46 26.42
C LEU A 79 13.87 -8.83 27.03
N ASP A 80 15.05 -8.99 27.64
CA ASP A 80 15.45 -10.23 28.32
C ASP A 80 14.68 -10.48 29.62
N ASN A 81 14.01 -9.44 30.16
CA ASN A 81 13.09 -9.57 31.31
C ASN A 81 11.63 -9.57 30.80
N PRO A 82 10.85 -10.65 31.01
CA PRO A 82 9.47 -10.76 30.52
C PRO A 82 8.55 -9.63 30.99
N ASP A 83 8.63 -9.24 32.27
CA ASP A 83 7.76 -8.19 32.83
C ASP A 83 8.10 -6.82 32.23
N ALA A 84 9.41 -6.54 32.07
CA ALA A 84 9.86 -5.30 31.45
C ALA A 84 9.49 -5.25 29.95
N ALA A 85 9.55 -6.38 29.25
CA ALA A 85 9.16 -6.49 27.84
C ALA A 85 7.66 -6.18 27.64
N ILE A 86 6.78 -6.68 28.53
CA ILE A 86 5.35 -6.39 28.49
C ILE A 86 5.09 -4.90 28.66
N ILE A 87 5.72 -4.27 29.66
CA ILE A 87 5.59 -2.83 29.92
C ILE A 87 6.08 -2.02 28.72
N LEU A 88 7.25 -2.37 28.18
CA LEU A 88 7.83 -1.65 27.05
C LEU A 88 6.96 -1.74 25.79
N ARG A 89 6.40 -2.92 25.51
CA ARG A 89 5.44 -3.10 24.39
C ARG A 89 4.16 -2.30 24.61
N SER A 90 3.62 -2.29 25.83
CA SER A 90 2.43 -1.51 26.17
C SER A 90 2.67 0.00 25.99
N VAL A 91 3.83 0.51 26.41
CA VAL A 91 4.19 1.92 26.20
C VAL A 91 4.39 2.23 24.71
N ALA A 92 5.06 1.34 23.98
CA ALA A 92 5.34 1.52 22.56
C ALA A 92 4.06 1.54 21.70
N SER A 93 3.08 0.67 22.00
CA SER A 93 1.82 0.65 21.27
C SER A 93 1.00 1.94 21.43
N GLN A 94 1.15 2.63 22.56
CA GLN A 94 0.54 3.94 22.80
C GLN A 94 1.31 5.11 22.18
N SER A 95 2.52 4.86 21.65
CA SER A 95 3.34 5.89 21.04
C SER A 95 2.68 6.47 19.79
N ARG A 96 2.92 7.76 19.53
CA ARG A 96 2.42 8.43 18.32
C ARG A 96 2.91 7.74 17.04
N GLY A 97 4.15 7.26 17.05
CA GLY A 97 4.76 6.55 15.93
C GLY A 97 3.99 5.29 15.58
N HIS A 98 3.84 4.38 16.56
CA HIS A 98 3.13 3.12 16.37
C HIS A 98 1.68 3.33 15.94
N ARG A 99 0.93 4.21 16.62
CA ARG A 99 -0.44 4.53 16.24
C ARG A 99 -0.56 5.08 14.82
N THR A 100 0.41 5.87 14.36
CA THR A 100 0.44 6.37 12.97
C THR A 100 0.74 5.24 11.99
N TRP A 101 1.63 4.32 12.34
CA TRP A 101 1.89 3.12 11.56
C TRP A 101 0.64 2.23 11.45
N GLU A 102 -0.07 2.00 12.57
CA GLU A 102 -1.31 1.23 12.62
C GLU A 102 -2.41 1.88 11.77
N SER A 103 -2.58 3.20 11.89
CA SER A 103 -3.52 3.94 11.05
C SER A 103 -3.19 3.77 9.56
N LYS A 104 -1.93 3.94 9.15
CA LYS A 104 -1.52 3.71 7.75
C LYS A 104 -1.75 2.26 7.30
N ARG A 105 -1.54 1.27 8.16
CA ARG A 105 -1.86 -0.15 7.89
C ARG A 105 -3.34 -0.34 7.60
N THR A 106 -4.22 0.30 8.37
CA THR A 106 -5.67 0.23 8.18
C THR A 106 -6.08 0.80 6.82
N TYR A 107 -5.51 1.95 6.40
CA TYR A 107 -5.81 2.56 5.10
C TYR A 107 -5.25 1.73 3.95
N ALA A 108 -4.08 1.10 4.15
CA ALA A 108 -3.51 0.16 3.19
C ALA A 108 -4.43 -1.05 2.97
N LYS A 109 -4.89 -1.69 4.05
CA LYS A 109 -5.86 -2.79 3.98
C LYS A 109 -7.13 -2.37 3.26
N LYS A 110 -7.65 -1.18 3.58
CA LYS A 110 -8.88 -0.69 2.97
C LYS A 110 -8.75 -0.42 1.47
N ILE A 111 -7.61 0.09 1.02
CA ILE A 111 -7.32 0.18 -0.42
C ILE A 111 -7.37 -1.19 -1.09
N VAL A 112 -6.78 -2.22 -0.47
CA VAL A 112 -6.80 -3.58 -1.01
C VAL A 112 -8.21 -4.13 -1.08
N GLU A 113 -9.01 -3.94 -0.03
CA GLU A 113 -10.43 -4.34 0.03
C GLU A 113 -11.23 -3.71 -1.11
N ILE A 114 -11.21 -2.37 -1.22
CA ILE A 114 -11.91 -1.65 -2.31
C ILE A 114 -11.40 -2.14 -3.67
N GLY A 115 -10.09 -2.24 -3.86
CA GLY A 115 -9.51 -2.70 -5.11
C GLY A 115 -10.01 -4.09 -5.53
N LYS A 116 -10.13 -5.02 -4.58
CA LYS A 116 -10.64 -6.38 -4.82
C LYS A 116 -12.13 -6.39 -5.16
N GLU A 117 -12.93 -5.54 -4.53
CA GLU A 117 -14.34 -5.38 -4.87
C GLU A 117 -14.53 -4.92 -6.33
N TYR A 118 -13.70 -3.98 -6.81
CA TYR A 118 -13.76 -3.50 -8.19
C TYR A 118 -13.15 -4.48 -9.19
N GLU A 119 -12.07 -5.19 -8.84
CA GLU A 119 -11.53 -6.29 -9.65
C GLU A 119 -12.58 -7.37 -9.92
N ALA A 120 -13.47 -7.64 -8.95
CA ALA A 120 -14.57 -8.59 -9.12
C ALA A 120 -15.67 -8.10 -10.09
N GLN A 121 -15.79 -6.79 -10.30
CA GLN A 121 -16.82 -6.17 -11.13
C GLN A 121 -16.32 -5.86 -12.54
N THR A 122 -15.03 -5.57 -12.71
CA THR A 122 -14.45 -5.15 -13.98
C THR A 122 -12.98 -5.53 -14.12
N SER A 123 -12.56 -5.84 -15.34
CA SER A 123 -11.16 -6.08 -15.69
C SER A 123 -10.33 -4.80 -15.87
N ARG A 124 -10.96 -3.62 -15.70
CA ARG A 124 -10.31 -2.32 -15.85
C ARG A 124 -9.58 -1.84 -14.60
N VAL A 125 -9.85 -2.44 -13.43
CA VAL A 125 -9.20 -2.08 -12.17
C VAL A 125 -8.23 -3.19 -11.77
N ALA A 126 -7.08 -2.84 -11.23
CA ALA A 126 -6.27 -3.76 -10.45
C ALA A 126 -5.73 -3.08 -9.19
N VAL A 127 -5.39 -3.89 -8.19
CA VAL A 127 -4.83 -3.42 -6.93
C VAL A 127 -3.41 -3.91 -6.70
N LEU A 128 -2.54 -2.99 -6.33
CA LEU A 128 -1.19 -3.26 -5.86
C LEU A 128 -1.13 -3.06 -4.34
N ASP A 129 -0.99 -4.16 -3.62
CA ASP A 129 -0.68 -4.13 -2.19
C ASP A 129 0.81 -3.84 -1.96
N LEU A 130 1.15 -2.56 -2.02
CA LEU A 130 2.50 -2.08 -1.79
C LEU A 130 2.91 -2.24 -0.33
N TRP A 131 1.98 -2.07 0.62
CA TRP A 131 2.21 -2.32 2.03
C TRP A 131 2.74 -3.73 2.28
N TYR A 132 1.98 -4.75 1.85
CA TYR A 132 2.36 -6.14 1.97
C TYR A 132 3.69 -6.41 1.28
N SER A 133 3.86 -5.91 0.05
CA SER A 133 5.07 -6.16 -0.73
C SER A 133 6.34 -5.65 -0.03
N LEU A 134 6.28 -4.44 0.54
CA LEU A 134 7.43 -3.84 1.23
C LEU A 134 7.71 -4.53 2.56
N THR A 135 6.69 -4.71 3.39
CA THR A 135 6.83 -5.33 4.71
C THR A 135 7.26 -6.80 4.61
N LYS A 136 6.66 -7.58 3.70
CA LYS A 136 7.06 -8.96 3.41
C LYS A 136 8.49 -9.07 2.91
N SER A 137 8.99 -8.12 2.11
CA SER A 137 10.36 -8.17 1.60
C SER A 137 11.43 -8.15 2.71
N VAL A 138 11.09 -7.59 3.87
CA VAL A 138 11.96 -7.45 5.04
C VAL A 138 11.67 -8.51 6.11
N CYS A 139 10.50 -9.14 6.09
CA CYS A 139 10.19 -10.27 6.96
C CYS A 139 11.07 -11.48 6.59
N ARG A 140 12.04 -11.78 7.45
CA ARG A 140 12.83 -13.02 7.44
C ARG A 140 12.94 -13.52 8.86
N ILE A 141 12.44 -14.72 9.10
CA ILE A 141 12.60 -15.48 10.34
C ILE A 141 13.26 -16.80 9.97
N GLU A 142 14.26 -17.23 10.74
CA GLU A 142 14.95 -18.49 10.50
C GLU A 142 14.00 -19.67 10.74
N GLY A 143 13.97 -20.64 9.82
CA GLY A 143 13.17 -21.85 9.96
C GLY A 143 11.68 -21.75 9.59
N THR A 144 11.16 -20.57 9.23
CA THR A 144 9.78 -20.39 8.72
C THR A 144 9.78 -20.08 7.23
N THR A 145 8.67 -20.33 6.53
CA THR A 145 8.49 -19.72 5.21
C THR A 145 8.37 -18.20 5.36
N GLN A 146 8.64 -17.46 4.29
CA GLN A 146 8.54 -16.00 4.30
C GLN A 146 7.10 -15.53 4.56
N ASP A 147 6.11 -16.33 4.14
CA ASP A 147 4.69 -16.02 4.30
C ASP A 147 4.26 -16.23 5.75
N ASP A 148 4.63 -17.36 6.36
CA ASP A 148 4.31 -17.63 7.77
C ASP A 148 4.95 -16.56 8.69
N ALA A 149 6.21 -16.21 8.42
CA ALA A 149 6.90 -15.15 9.15
C ALA A 149 6.15 -13.82 9.10
N PHE A 150 5.65 -13.45 7.92
CA PHE A 150 4.88 -12.23 7.74
C PHE A 150 3.60 -12.26 8.57
N TYR A 151 2.80 -13.32 8.49
CA TYR A 151 1.51 -13.38 9.17
C TYR A 151 1.63 -13.38 10.70
N HIS A 152 2.63 -14.06 11.26
CA HIS A 152 2.90 -13.99 12.69
C HIS A 152 3.23 -12.56 13.13
N LEU A 153 4.14 -11.88 12.42
CA LEU A 153 4.50 -10.49 12.72
C LEU A 153 3.35 -9.52 12.50
N ASP A 154 2.46 -9.79 11.55
CA ASP A 154 1.28 -8.94 11.26
C ASP A 154 0.18 -9.07 12.32
N ILE A 155 0.03 -10.27 12.91
CA ILE A 155 -0.85 -10.52 14.06
C ILE A 155 -0.29 -9.83 15.31
N ASP A 156 1.02 -9.92 15.52
CA ASP A 156 1.69 -9.37 16.70
C ASP A 156 2.01 -7.86 16.59
N GLU A 157 1.61 -7.21 15.49
CA GLU A 157 1.90 -5.79 15.19
C GLU A 157 3.41 -5.47 15.16
N MET A 158 4.22 -6.48 14.85
CA MET A 158 5.69 -6.46 14.80
C MET A 158 6.26 -6.42 13.37
N LEU A 159 5.41 -6.14 12.37
CA LEU A 159 5.88 -5.92 11.01
C LEU A 159 6.90 -4.78 10.95
N PRO A 160 7.77 -4.77 9.91
CA PRO A 160 8.81 -3.78 9.81
C PRO A 160 8.32 -2.33 9.88
N GLY A 161 9.06 -1.51 10.62
CA GLY A 161 8.76 -0.09 10.81
C GLY A 161 7.61 0.21 11.79
N SER A 162 7.07 -0.78 12.51
CA SER A 162 5.99 -0.54 13.48
C SER A 162 6.41 0.24 14.74
N GLY A 163 7.71 0.35 14.99
CA GLY A 163 8.23 0.96 16.21
C GLY A 163 8.02 0.11 17.46
N MET A 164 7.52 -1.12 17.34
CA MET A 164 7.40 -2.04 18.46
C MET A 164 8.78 -2.57 18.89
N PRO A 165 9.04 -2.75 20.19
CA PRO A 165 10.27 -3.38 20.68
C PRO A 165 10.51 -4.76 20.05
N GLY A 166 11.71 -4.97 19.49
CA GLY A 166 12.07 -6.18 18.75
C GLY A 166 11.52 -6.26 17.32
N ALA A 167 10.73 -5.28 16.85
CA ALA A 167 10.35 -5.21 15.45
C ALA A 167 11.52 -4.72 14.60
N LYS A 168 11.71 -5.33 13.42
CA LYS A 168 12.81 -4.94 12.53
C LYS A 168 12.55 -3.55 11.93
N PRO A 169 13.53 -2.63 11.92
CA PRO A 169 13.41 -1.42 11.11
C PRO A 169 13.57 -1.75 9.63
N PHE A 170 13.15 -0.85 8.76
CA PHE A 170 13.60 -0.87 7.37
C PHE A 170 15.07 -0.43 7.27
N ASP A 171 15.85 -1.16 6.48
CA ASP A 171 17.27 -0.85 6.27
C ASP A 171 17.49 0.54 5.67
N LYS A 172 18.67 1.11 5.95
CA LYS A 172 19.12 2.37 5.31
C LYS A 172 19.00 2.26 3.79
N GLY A 173 18.33 3.24 3.20
CA GLY A 173 18.08 3.33 1.76
C GLY A 173 16.67 2.90 1.33
N TYR A 174 15.87 2.27 2.20
CA TYR A 174 14.44 2.07 1.93
C TYR A 174 13.66 3.38 2.01
N PHE A 175 13.98 4.22 3.00
CA PHE A 175 13.39 5.54 3.17
C PHE A 175 14.47 6.60 3.32
N THR A 176 14.19 7.80 2.84
CA THR A 176 15.06 8.99 3.02
C THR A 176 14.81 9.66 4.36
N ASP A 177 13.56 9.73 4.80
CA ASP A 177 13.11 10.40 6.02
C ASP A 177 12.14 9.55 6.87
N GLY A 178 12.01 8.27 6.56
CA GLY A 178 11.08 7.33 7.20
C GLY A 178 9.68 7.28 6.56
N LEU A 179 9.42 8.09 5.54
CA LEU A 179 8.16 8.08 4.76
C LEU A 179 8.42 8.02 3.25
N HIS A 180 9.31 8.87 2.73
CA HIS A 180 9.61 8.94 1.30
C HIS A 180 10.64 7.88 0.90
N PHE A 181 10.39 7.19 -0.21
CA PHE A 181 11.24 6.11 -0.69
C PHE A 181 12.67 6.57 -1.00
N GLY A 182 13.64 5.75 -0.62
CA GLY A 182 15.03 5.88 -1.03
C GLY A 182 15.40 4.91 -2.15
N ASP A 183 16.67 4.95 -2.56
CA ASP A 183 17.19 4.27 -3.75
C ASP A 183 17.09 2.73 -3.72
N LYS A 184 16.93 2.12 -2.53
CA LYS A 184 16.78 0.66 -2.42
C LYS A 184 15.36 0.17 -2.72
N VAL A 185 14.37 1.05 -2.77
CA VAL A 185 12.99 0.65 -3.06
C VAL A 185 12.89 0.31 -4.55
N ARG A 186 13.14 -0.95 -4.86
CA ARG A 186 12.93 -1.53 -6.18
C ARG A 186 11.50 -2.06 -6.25
N ILE A 187 10.60 -1.24 -6.79
CA ILE A 187 9.21 -1.60 -7.12
C ILE A 187 9.03 -2.70 -8.22
N PRO A 188 10.04 -3.16 -9.02
CA PRO A 188 9.78 -4.12 -10.10
C PRO A 188 9.10 -5.44 -9.69
N PHE A 189 9.23 -5.89 -8.44
CA PHE A 189 8.61 -7.15 -8.00
C PHE A 189 7.08 -7.04 -7.82
N CYS A 190 6.60 -5.85 -7.45
CA CYS A 190 5.19 -5.54 -7.21
C CYS A 190 4.32 -5.57 -8.48
N PHE A 191 4.89 -5.26 -9.65
CA PHE A 191 4.14 -5.15 -10.89
C PHE A 191 3.91 -6.49 -11.60
N SER A 192 4.44 -7.59 -11.07
CA SER A 192 4.24 -8.92 -11.64
C SER A 192 2.77 -9.37 -11.63
N SER A 193 1.97 -8.94 -10.65
CA SER A 193 0.52 -9.20 -10.64
C SER A 193 -0.28 -8.33 -11.63
N LEU A 194 0.32 -7.24 -12.14
CA LEU A 194 -0.32 -6.28 -13.02
C LEU A 194 -0.19 -6.64 -14.50
N PHE A 195 0.47 -7.76 -14.85
CA PHE A 195 0.68 -8.19 -16.24
C PHE A 195 -0.63 -8.40 -17.03
N PHE A 196 -1.72 -8.81 -16.37
CA PHE A 196 -3.02 -8.97 -17.02
C PHE A 196 -3.60 -7.62 -17.52
N LEU A 197 -3.15 -6.50 -16.96
CA LEU A 197 -3.56 -5.19 -17.43
C LEU A 197 -2.85 -4.74 -18.72
N LEU A 198 -1.81 -5.44 -19.18
CA LEU A 198 -1.18 -5.11 -20.46
C LEU A 198 -2.08 -5.52 -21.65
N PRO A 199 -2.11 -4.74 -22.75
CA PRO A 199 -2.84 -5.13 -23.94
C PRO A 199 -2.32 -6.48 -24.47
N SER A 200 -3.22 -7.47 -24.61
CA SER A 200 -2.89 -8.72 -25.30
C SER A 200 -2.61 -8.40 -26.77
N ASN A 201 -1.37 -8.59 -27.20
CA ASN A 201 -0.94 -8.30 -28.57
C ASN A 201 -1.37 -9.42 -29.53
N ASN A 202 -2.69 -9.65 -29.65
CA ASN A 202 -3.23 -10.70 -30.51
C ASN A 202 -3.53 -10.15 -31.92
N LYS A 203 -2.47 -9.70 -32.61
CA LYS A 203 -2.51 -9.52 -34.06
C LYS A 203 -1.74 -10.67 -34.72
N LYS A 204 -2.39 -11.83 -34.84
CA LYS A 204 -2.02 -12.78 -35.89
C LYS A 204 -2.22 -12.07 -37.22
N LYS A 205 -1.13 -11.66 -37.85
CA LYS A 205 -1.11 -11.29 -39.27
C LYS A 205 -1.68 -12.47 -40.05
N LYS A 206 -2.92 -12.35 -40.53
CA LYS A 206 -3.32 -13.05 -41.76
C LYS A 206 -2.41 -12.49 -42.84
N LYS A 207 -1.44 -13.29 -43.27
CA LYS A 207 -0.81 -13.11 -44.57
C LYS A 207 -1.84 -13.63 -45.57
N ASP A 208 -2.41 -12.72 -46.34
CA ASP A 208 -2.92 -13.03 -47.67
C ASP A 208 -1.73 -13.32 -48.61
#